data_AF-A0A4Y9MYB2-F1
#
_entry.id   AF-A0A4Y9MYB2-F1
#
_cell.length_a   1.000
_cell.length_b   1.000
_cell.length_c   1.000
_cell.angle_alpha   90.00
_cell.angle_beta   90.00
_cell.angle_gamma   90.00
#
_symmetry.space_group_name_H-M   'P 1'
#
loop_
_entity.id
_entity.type
_entity.pdbx_description
1 polymer ?
#
loop_
_entity_poly.entity_id
_entity_poly.type
_entity_poly.pdbx_seq_one_letter_code
_entity_poly.pdbx_strand_id
1 'polypeptide(L)'
;MNHDLLKLTAYFGERQRSGAQFTADALLGLLADSAVATSIVVRGIAGFGPKHELRTDVTLSASEDPPIAVAAVDRPEVLAPLASAVADLVSRGLVTLERARSADPLRPAGRSVKVTAYVDRGARVTGAPAHVAVCALLRRHGFFGASALLGVDGTAHGRRVRAAFFSRNVAVPAMVIGVGPDAGAAAALDELAGLPAVRMLTVEAVHLCKLDGALVSVPPATATPWQKLMVHTSASALHDGMPVHRALVAQLRGVHSSAGVTALRAVWGFQGESEALGDSVFRLGRQVPVTTIVVDSPERIRAGFAVIDALTTRHGLVTSEPVPAALWMDSGVRTGVLRTP
;
A
#
# COMPACT_ATOMS: atom_id res chain seq x y z
N MET A 1 13.16 11.90 -19.22
CA MET A 1 12.71 10.75 -20.04
C MET A 1 11.57 10.17 -19.24
N ASN A 2 10.36 10.34 -19.76
CA ASN A 2 9.13 10.04 -19.01
C ASN A 2 8.98 8.53 -18.98
N HIS A 3 9.51 7.89 -17.93
CA HIS A 3 9.40 6.46 -17.80
C HIS A 3 8.05 6.16 -17.16
N ASP A 4 7.11 5.72 -17.99
CA ASP A 4 5.97 4.95 -17.53
C ASP A 4 6.50 3.78 -16.71
N LEU A 5 5.86 3.52 -15.57
CA LEU A 5 6.20 2.45 -14.64
C LEU A 5 4.99 1.55 -14.48
N LEU A 6 5.24 0.30 -14.13
CA LEU A 6 4.24 -0.60 -13.60
C LEU A 6 4.49 -0.80 -12.10
N LYS A 7 3.40 -0.89 -11.36
CA LYS A 7 3.40 -1.35 -9.98
C LYS A 7 2.63 -2.66 -9.89
N LEU A 8 3.34 -3.72 -9.55
CA LEU A 8 2.75 -5.02 -9.25
C LEU A 8 2.59 -5.13 -7.74
N THR A 9 1.41 -5.53 -7.24
CA THR A 9 1.23 -5.83 -5.81
C THR A 9 0.58 -7.18 -5.61
N ALA A 10 1.23 -8.06 -4.85
CA ALA A 10 0.68 -9.34 -4.42
C ALA A 10 0.23 -9.28 -2.95
N TYR A 11 -1.01 -9.68 -2.67
CA TYR A 11 -1.61 -9.75 -1.33
C TYR A 11 -1.94 -11.20 -1.00
N PHE A 12 -1.39 -11.72 0.09
CA PHE A 12 -1.57 -13.12 0.48
C PHE A 12 -1.26 -13.36 1.96
N GLY A 13 -1.51 -14.57 2.48
CA GLY A 13 -1.19 -14.94 3.87
C GLY A 13 0.31 -15.18 4.10
N GLU A 14 0.85 -14.70 5.22
CA GLU A 14 2.27 -14.80 5.59
C GLU A 14 2.83 -16.22 5.56
N ARG A 15 2.05 -17.21 6.00
CA ARG A 15 2.48 -18.61 6.10
C ARG A 15 2.30 -19.39 4.81
N GLN A 16 1.78 -18.75 3.75
CA GLN A 16 1.60 -19.41 2.47
C GLN A 16 2.93 -19.89 1.90
N ARG A 17 2.90 -21.07 1.27
CA ARG A 17 4.06 -21.69 0.66
C ARG A 17 3.87 -21.87 -0.84
N SER A 18 4.99 -21.77 -1.56
CA SER A 18 5.13 -22.19 -2.94
C SER A 18 6.18 -23.30 -2.98
N GLY A 19 5.75 -24.53 -3.24
CA GLY A 19 6.59 -25.72 -3.06
C GLY A 19 7.15 -25.81 -1.63
N ALA A 20 8.47 -25.92 -1.50
CA ALA A 20 9.15 -26.05 -0.21
C ALA A 20 9.41 -24.71 0.52
N GLN A 21 9.21 -23.56 -0.13
CA GLN A 21 9.56 -22.23 0.39
C GLN A 21 8.32 -21.42 0.77
N PHE A 22 8.46 -20.37 1.59
CA PHE A 22 7.39 -19.39 1.77
C PHE A 22 7.16 -18.62 0.47
N THR A 23 5.91 -18.32 0.14
CA THR A 23 5.55 -17.61 -1.09
C THR A 23 6.26 -16.25 -1.19
N ALA A 24 6.40 -15.52 -0.07
CA ALA A 24 7.14 -14.26 -0.02
C ALA A 24 8.62 -14.44 -0.40
N ASP A 25 9.27 -15.51 0.08
CA ASP A 25 10.67 -15.80 -0.22
C ASP A 25 10.85 -16.14 -1.71
N ALA A 26 9.95 -16.94 -2.29
CA ALA A 26 9.98 -17.31 -3.69
C ALA A 26 9.74 -16.10 -4.60
N LEU A 27 8.77 -15.24 -4.27
CA LEU A 27 8.49 -14.00 -5.01
C LEU A 27 9.69 -13.05 -4.99
N LEU A 28 10.31 -12.85 -3.83
CA LEU A 28 11.50 -11.99 -3.74
C LEU A 28 12.71 -12.57 -4.49
N GLY A 29 12.86 -13.89 -4.51
CA GLY A 29 13.84 -14.56 -5.37
C GLY A 29 13.61 -14.21 -6.83
N LEU A 30 12.40 -14.45 -7.35
CA LEU A 30 12.01 -14.13 -8.72
C LEU A 30 12.26 -12.65 -9.08
N LEU A 31 11.85 -11.72 -8.20
CA LEU A 31 12.01 -10.29 -8.43
C LEU A 31 13.48 -9.86 -8.41
N ALA A 32 14.30 -10.46 -7.56
CA ALA A 32 15.74 -10.18 -7.51
C ALA A 32 16.50 -10.79 -8.69
N ASP A 33 16.18 -12.02 -9.09
CA ASP A 33 16.76 -12.70 -10.25
C ASP A 33 16.45 -11.94 -11.55
N SER A 34 15.29 -11.26 -11.59
CA SER A 34 14.88 -10.40 -12.70
C SER A 34 15.37 -8.95 -12.57
N ALA A 35 16.21 -8.66 -11.57
CA ALA A 35 16.78 -7.34 -11.28
C ALA A 35 15.75 -6.21 -11.17
N VAL A 36 14.57 -6.50 -10.60
CA VAL A 36 13.51 -5.50 -10.42
C VAL A 36 14.03 -4.32 -9.59
N ALA A 37 13.76 -3.11 -10.08
CA ALA A 37 14.31 -1.86 -9.55
C ALA A 37 14.03 -1.68 -8.06
N THR A 38 12.81 -1.95 -7.62
CA THR A 38 12.43 -1.92 -6.19
C THR A 38 11.33 -2.93 -5.89
N SER A 39 11.48 -3.65 -4.79
CA SER A 39 10.39 -4.41 -4.19
C SER A 39 10.40 -4.31 -2.66
N ILE A 40 9.24 -4.42 -2.03
CA ILE A 40 9.09 -4.36 -0.58
C ILE A 40 8.01 -5.33 -0.11
N VAL A 41 8.29 -6.04 0.98
CA VAL A 41 7.30 -6.86 1.70
C VAL A 41 6.85 -6.11 2.93
N VAL A 42 5.56 -5.84 3.03
CA VAL A 42 4.93 -5.19 4.18
C VAL A 42 3.99 -6.17 4.86
N ARG A 43 4.14 -6.34 6.17
CA ARG A 43 3.21 -7.13 6.99
C ARG A 43 1.98 -6.31 7.35
N GLY A 44 0.81 -6.85 7.06
CA GLY A 44 -0.48 -6.31 7.47
C GLY A 44 -0.85 -6.72 8.90
N ILE A 45 -1.81 -6.00 9.46
CA ILE A 45 -2.33 -6.23 10.82
C ILE A 45 -3.74 -6.82 10.82
N ALA A 46 -4.47 -6.65 9.71
CA ALA A 46 -5.77 -7.27 9.51
C ALA A 46 -6.08 -7.43 8.02
N GLY A 47 -6.97 -8.35 7.66
CA GLY A 47 -7.46 -8.49 6.30
C GLY A 47 -8.21 -9.79 6.04
N PHE A 48 -8.78 -9.90 4.85
CA PHE A 48 -9.33 -11.15 4.32
C PHE A 48 -9.09 -11.21 2.81
N GLY A 49 -9.04 -12.42 2.27
CA GLY A 49 -8.91 -12.66 0.84
C GLY A 49 -10.10 -13.44 0.28
N PRO A 50 -9.94 -14.11 -0.87
CA PRO A 50 -11.00 -14.86 -1.56
C PRO A 50 -11.83 -15.82 -0.69
N LYS A 51 -11.26 -16.30 0.41
CA LYS A 51 -11.88 -17.24 1.34
C LYS A 51 -12.56 -16.65 2.57
N HIS A 52 -12.56 -15.32 2.71
CA HIS A 52 -13.21 -14.63 3.84
C HIS A 52 -12.65 -14.97 5.23
N GLU A 53 -11.55 -15.70 5.28
CA GLU A 53 -10.82 -15.97 6.51
C GLU A 53 -10.29 -14.64 7.06
N LEU A 54 -10.80 -14.26 8.23
CA LEU A 54 -10.37 -13.08 8.94
C LEU A 54 -8.96 -13.33 9.49
N ARG A 55 -8.00 -12.56 8.99
CA ARG A 55 -6.64 -12.50 9.52
C ARG A 55 -6.56 -11.24 10.37
N THR A 56 -6.30 -11.36 11.67
CA THR A 56 -6.18 -10.22 12.58
C THR A 56 -5.11 -10.48 13.63
N ASP A 57 -4.47 -9.42 14.12
CA ASP A 57 -3.43 -9.40 15.17
C ASP A 57 -3.95 -9.53 16.63
N VAL A 58 -5.10 -10.18 16.83
CA VAL A 58 -5.89 -10.06 18.07
C VAL A 58 -5.34 -10.93 19.21
N THR A 59 -4.43 -11.86 18.93
CA THR A 59 -3.88 -12.76 19.95
C THR A 59 -2.41 -13.07 19.70
N LEU A 60 -1.59 -13.10 20.75
CA LEU A 60 -0.27 -13.75 20.75
C LEU A 60 -0.38 -15.29 20.62
N SER A 61 -1.37 -15.79 19.87
CA SER A 61 -1.51 -17.22 19.61
C SER A 61 -0.68 -17.59 18.37
N ALA A 62 -0.02 -18.75 18.43
CA ALA A 62 0.78 -19.29 17.34
C ALA A 62 -0.04 -19.67 16.07
N SER A 63 -1.33 -19.31 15.99
CA SER A 63 -2.27 -19.66 14.91
C SER A 63 -2.54 -18.52 13.91
N GLU A 64 -1.96 -17.33 14.06
CA GLU A 64 -2.22 -16.21 13.15
C GLU A 64 -1.40 -16.31 11.83
N ASP A 65 -2.10 -16.18 10.70
CA ASP A 65 -1.57 -16.03 9.34
C ASP A 65 -1.87 -14.60 8.85
N PRO A 66 -1.14 -13.55 9.30
CA PRO A 66 -1.42 -12.17 8.91
C PRO A 66 -1.28 -11.97 7.39
N PRO A 67 -2.01 -11.02 6.79
CA PRO A 67 -1.82 -10.73 5.38
C PRO A 67 -0.46 -10.03 5.17
N ILE A 68 0.17 -10.28 4.04
CA ILE A 68 1.36 -9.60 3.55
C ILE A 68 1.08 -9.00 2.19
N ALA A 69 1.65 -7.83 1.94
CA ALA A 69 1.66 -7.16 0.66
C ALA A 69 3.10 -7.11 0.14
N VAL A 70 3.34 -7.68 -1.04
CA VAL A 70 4.60 -7.56 -1.78
C VAL A 70 4.36 -6.58 -2.91
N ALA A 71 4.92 -5.37 -2.81
CA ALA A 71 4.85 -4.37 -3.86
C ALA A 71 6.17 -4.32 -4.63
N ALA A 72 6.11 -4.30 -5.95
CA ALA A 72 7.24 -4.21 -6.86
C ALA A 72 6.98 -3.12 -7.90
N VAL A 73 8.00 -2.34 -8.23
CA VAL A 73 7.91 -1.26 -9.22
C VAL A 73 9.10 -1.34 -10.16
N ASP A 74 8.81 -1.28 -11.46
CA ASP A 74 9.81 -1.17 -12.53
C ASP A 74 9.15 -0.64 -13.80
N ARG A 75 9.93 -0.52 -14.87
CA ARG A 75 9.45 -0.25 -16.23
C ARG A 75 8.61 -1.43 -16.75
N PRO A 76 7.66 -1.17 -17.67
CA PRO A 76 6.79 -2.21 -18.24
C PRO A 76 7.55 -3.39 -18.82
N GLU A 77 8.70 -3.18 -19.47
CA GLU A 77 9.46 -4.24 -20.14
C GLU A 77 10.04 -5.25 -19.15
N VAL A 78 10.28 -4.83 -17.91
CA VAL A 78 10.79 -5.70 -16.84
C VAL A 78 9.63 -6.35 -16.09
N LEU A 79 8.62 -5.57 -15.68
CA LEU A 79 7.61 -6.05 -14.74
C LEU A 79 6.44 -6.79 -15.40
N ALA A 80 6.06 -6.42 -16.63
CA ALA A 80 4.92 -7.05 -17.30
C ALA A 80 5.13 -8.56 -17.57
N PRO A 81 6.31 -9.02 -18.05
CA PRO A 81 6.56 -10.45 -18.23
C PRO A 81 6.50 -11.26 -16.93
N LEU A 82 6.77 -10.64 -15.78
CA LEU A 82 6.79 -11.30 -14.48
C LEU A 82 5.39 -11.50 -13.89
N ALA A 83 4.36 -10.82 -14.41
CA ALA A 83 3.03 -10.83 -13.80
C ALA A 83 2.42 -12.24 -13.68
N SER A 84 2.54 -13.07 -14.73
CA SER A 84 2.07 -14.46 -14.69
C SER A 84 2.89 -15.32 -13.72
N ALA A 85 4.22 -15.20 -13.76
CA ALA A 85 5.09 -15.96 -12.87
C ALA A 85 4.84 -15.62 -11.38
N VAL A 86 4.60 -14.34 -11.08
CA VAL A 86 4.19 -13.91 -9.73
C VAL A 86 2.86 -14.53 -9.33
N ALA A 87 1.86 -14.53 -10.22
CA ALA A 87 0.58 -15.18 -9.95
C ALA A 87 0.73 -16.69 -9.72
N ASP A 88 1.57 -17.37 -10.48
CA ASP A 88 1.78 -18.82 -10.34
C ASP A 88 2.41 -19.20 -9.00
N LEU A 89 3.18 -18.30 -8.38
CA LEU A 89 3.73 -18.48 -7.03
C LEU A 89 2.71 -18.24 -5.91
N VAL A 90 1.60 -17.56 -6.18
CA VAL A 90 0.54 -17.24 -5.21
C VAL A 90 -0.61 -18.22 -5.37
N SER A 91 -0.59 -19.31 -4.61
CA SER A 91 -1.68 -20.31 -4.58
C SER A 91 -3.03 -19.74 -4.11
N ARG A 92 -2.99 -18.73 -3.22
CA ARG A 92 -4.16 -18.02 -2.70
C ARG A 92 -3.87 -16.54 -2.46
N GLY A 93 -4.65 -15.66 -3.05
CA GLY A 93 -4.49 -14.23 -2.84
C GLY A 93 -4.99 -13.39 -3.99
N LEU A 94 -4.44 -12.19 -4.08
CA LEU A 94 -4.71 -11.22 -5.13
C LEU A 94 -3.38 -10.70 -5.68
N VAL A 95 -3.24 -10.64 -6.99
CA VAL A 95 -2.17 -9.88 -7.65
C VAL A 95 -2.82 -8.75 -8.45
N THR A 96 -2.31 -7.54 -8.32
CA THR A 96 -2.69 -6.37 -9.12
C THR A 96 -1.52 -5.90 -9.97
N LEU A 97 -1.83 -5.36 -11.15
CA LEU A 97 -0.89 -4.67 -12.02
C LEU A 97 -1.46 -3.29 -12.37
N GLU A 98 -0.79 -2.25 -11.89
CA GLU A 98 -1.22 -0.86 -11.97
C GLU A 98 -0.22 -0.02 -12.74
N ARG A 99 -0.70 1.04 -13.42
CA ARG A 99 0.19 2.06 -14.01
C ARG A 99 0.66 3.03 -12.94
N ALA A 100 1.93 3.38 -13.01
CA ALA A 100 2.54 4.44 -12.23
C ALA A 100 3.39 5.32 -13.16
N ARG A 101 3.67 6.56 -12.75
CA ARG A 101 4.63 7.42 -13.45
C ARG A 101 5.83 7.66 -12.56
N SER A 102 7.02 7.74 -13.16
CA SER A 102 8.17 8.34 -12.49
C SER A 102 7.92 9.84 -12.24
N ALA A 103 8.74 10.48 -11.39
CA ALA A 103 8.61 11.89 -11.03
C ALA A 103 8.92 12.90 -12.16
N ASP A 104 8.80 12.52 -13.44
CA ASP A 104 9.03 13.40 -14.61
C ASP A 104 7.84 14.39 -14.80
N PRO A 105 7.98 15.54 -15.49
CA PRO A 105 7.03 16.66 -15.40
C PRO A 105 5.69 16.42 -16.12
N LEU A 106 5.48 15.27 -16.76
CA LEU A 106 4.22 14.94 -17.40
C LEU A 106 3.23 14.35 -16.36
N ARG A 107 2.47 15.26 -15.74
CA ARG A 107 1.57 14.92 -14.63
C ARG A 107 0.30 14.21 -15.11
N PRO A 108 -0.22 13.27 -14.31
CA PRO A 108 -1.61 12.84 -14.46
C PRO A 108 -2.55 14.05 -14.30
N ALA A 109 -3.48 14.24 -15.23
CA ALA A 109 -4.57 15.20 -15.04
C ALA A 109 -5.47 14.72 -13.90
N GLY A 110 -5.54 15.45 -12.79
CA GLY A 110 -6.35 15.08 -11.63
C GLY A 110 -6.33 16.15 -10.53
N ARG A 111 -7.36 16.20 -9.69
CA ARG A 111 -7.43 17.16 -8.56
C ARG A 111 -6.57 16.71 -7.37
N SER A 112 -6.15 15.45 -7.32
CA SER A 112 -5.33 14.89 -6.26
C SER A 112 -4.38 13.82 -6.78
N VAL A 113 -3.25 13.68 -6.11
CA VAL A 113 -2.21 12.71 -6.45
C VAL A 113 -1.88 11.83 -5.25
N LYS A 114 -1.40 10.62 -5.54
CA LYS A 114 -0.70 9.77 -4.60
C LYS A 114 0.76 9.70 -5.02
N VAL A 115 1.65 10.03 -4.10
CA VAL A 115 3.09 9.91 -4.26
C VAL A 115 3.56 8.75 -3.41
N THR A 116 4.37 7.86 -3.99
CA THR A 116 5.04 6.80 -3.23
C THR A 116 6.55 6.99 -3.33
N ALA A 117 7.20 7.20 -2.18
CA ALA A 117 8.66 7.29 -2.09
C ALA A 117 9.22 6.01 -1.45
N TYR A 118 10.14 5.35 -2.15
CA TYR A 118 10.89 4.22 -1.62
C TYR A 118 12.24 4.72 -1.11
N VAL A 119 12.55 4.42 0.15
CA VAL A 119 13.78 4.85 0.83
C VAL A 119 14.43 3.65 1.50
N ASP A 120 15.74 3.69 1.73
CA ASP A 120 16.37 2.68 2.58
C ASP A 120 15.94 2.92 4.04
N ARG A 121 15.52 1.86 4.76
CA ARG A 121 15.01 2.00 6.14
C ARG A 121 16.00 2.68 7.09
N GLY A 122 17.29 2.45 6.88
CA GLY A 122 18.34 3.05 7.70
C GLY A 122 18.91 4.37 7.18
N ALA A 123 18.46 4.84 6.01
CA ALA A 123 18.90 6.14 5.52
C ALA A 123 18.41 7.26 6.44
N ARG A 124 19.19 8.34 6.47
CA ARG A 124 18.88 9.54 7.25
C ARG A 124 18.96 10.78 6.38
N VAL A 125 18.10 11.74 6.66
CA VAL A 125 18.11 13.08 6.07
C VAL A 125 18.21 14.05 7.23
N THR A 126 19.25 14.89 7.23
CA THR A 126 19.51 15.89 8.29
C THR A 126 19.41 15.34 9.73
N GLY A 127 19.84 14.08 9.93
CA GLY A 127 19.82 13.43 11.24
C GLY A 127 18.50 12.75 11.64
N ALA A 128 17.43 12.89 10.87
CA ALA A 128 16.18 12.14 11.05
C ALA A 128 16.14 10.89 10.15
N PRO A 129 15.39 9.82 10.51
CA PRO A 129 15.15 8.72 9.59
C PRO A 129 14.51 9.21 8.27
N ALA A 130 14.95 8.67 7.14
CA ALA A 130 14.53 9.15 5.82
C ALA A 130 13.00 9.15 5.64
N HIS A 131 12.31 8.11 6.07
CA HIS A 131 10.85 8.03 5.99
C HIS A 131 10.13 9.11 6.82
N VAL A 132 10.71 9.54 7.95
CA VAL A 132 10.19 10.65 8.75
C VAL A 132 10.40 11.98 8.02
N ALA A 133 11.59 12.19 7.47
CA ALA A 133 11.92 13.40 6.72
C ALA A 133 11.05 13.56 5.46
N VAL A 134 10.78 12.46 4.75
CA VAL A 134 9.86 12.43 3.60
C VAL A 134 8.44 12.81 4.03
N CYS A 135 7.91 12.24 5.12
CA CYS A 135 6.61 12.66 5.64
C CYS A 135 6.57 14.15 6.01
N ALA A 136 7.62 14.67 6.65
CA ALA A 136 7.71 16.09 7.00
C ALA A 136 7.75 16.98 5.75
N LEU A 137 8.48 16.58 4.70
CA LEU A 137 8.52 17.28 3.42
C LEU A 137 7.12 17.31 2.79
N LEU A 138 6.45 16.16 2.67
CA LEU A 138 5.10 16.10 2.11
C LEU A 138 4.12 17.00 2.87
N ARG A 139 4.22 17.05 4.21
CA ARG A 139 3.41 17.96 5.04
C ARG A 139 3.68 19.43 4.73
N ARG A 140 4.95 19.84 4.60
CA ARG A 140 5.31 21.23 4.23
C ARG A 140 4.74 21.65 2.87
N HIS A 141 4.60 20.70 1.95
CA HIS A 141 4.00 20.91 0.63
C HIS A 141 2.46 20.74 0.60
N GLY A 142 1.81 20.65 1.76
CA GLY A 142 0.35 20.68 1.86
C GLY A 142 -0.35 19.36 1.48
N PHE A 143 0.34 18.21 1.55
CA PHE A 143 -0.30 16.92 1.39
C PHE A 143 -1.33 16.69 2.51
N PHE A 144 -2.45 16.03 2.18
CA PHE A 144 -3.54 15.73 3.12
C PHE A 144 -3.16 14.68 4.17
N GLY A 145 -2.21 13.80 3.85
CA GLY A 145 -1.70 12.80 4.76
C GLY A 145 -0.57 11.99 4.15
N ALA A 146 0.22 11.35 5.00
CA ALA A 146 1.25 10.41 4.58
C ALA A 146 1.41 9.25 5.58
N SER A 147 1.75 8.07 5.07
CA SER A 147 1.96 6.84 5.84
C SER A 147 3.30 6.21 5.48
N ALA A 148 4.18 6.04 6.46
CA ALA A 148 5.46 5.35 6.31
C ALA A 148 5.33 3.88 6.74
N LEU A 149 5.51 2.97 5.80
CA LEU A 149 5.46 1.53 5.96
C LEU A 149 6.89 0.97 5.91
N LEU A 150 7.28 0.18 6.91
CA LEU A 150 8.59 -0.46 6.92
C LEU A 150 8.51 -1.85 6.31
N GLY A 151 9.44 -2.16 5.42
CA GLY A 151 9.59 -3.50 4.90
C GLY A 151 10.09 -4.47 5.97
N VAL A 152 9.63 -5.72 5.86
CA VAL A 152 10.19 -6.88 6.57
C VAL A 152 11.16 -7.68 5.69
N ASP A 153 11.13 -7.47 4.37
CA ASP A 153 12.07 -7.98 3.36
C ASP A 153 11.86 -7.14 2.09
N GLY A 154 12.70 -7.26 1.06
CA GLY A 154 12.54 -6.52 -0.19
C GLY A 154 13.75 -6.57 -1.12
N THR A 155 13.66 -5.88 -2.26
CA THR A 155 14.74 -5.71 -3.23
C THR A 155 15.08 -4.23 -3.33
N ALA A 156 16.37 -3.89 -3.23
CA ALA A 156 16.91 -2.57 -3.52
C ALA A 156 18.01 -2.69 -4.57
N HIS A 157 17.95 -1.90 -5.65
CA HIS A 157 18.91 -1.95 -6.76
C HIS A 157 19.05 -3.35 -7.39
N GLY A 158 17.93 -4.05 -7.59
CA GLY A 158 17.94 -5.41 -8.14
C GLY A 158 18.55 -6.48 -7.22
N ARG A 159 18.89 -6.16 -5.96
CA ARG A 159 19.43 -7.12 -4.99
C ARG A 159 18.46 -7.32 -3.83
N ARG A 160 18.18 -8.58 -3.51
CA ARG A 160 17.35 -8.94 -2.35
C ARG A 160 18.05 -8.58 -1.05
N VAL A 161 17.29 -8.02 -0.11
CA VAL A 161 17.73 -7.67 1.24
C VAL A 161 16.69 -8.08 2.27
N ARG A 162 17.05 -9.05 3.13
CA ARG A 162 16.17 -9.61 4.15
C ARG A 162 16.34 -8.94 5.50
N ALA A 163 15.24 -8.72 6.23
CA ALA A 163 15.31 -8.39 7.64
C ALA A 163 15.77 -9.61 8.45
N ALA A 164 16.84 -9.46 9.24
CA ALA A 164 17.25 -10.46 10.22
C ALA A 164 16.67 -10.12 11.60
N PHE A 165 16.20 -11.14 12.33
CA PHE A 165 15.45 -11.03 13.61
C PHE A 165 16.18 -10.29 14.76
N PHE A 166 17.49 -10.00 14.61
CA PHE A 166 18.30 -9.26 15.59
C PHE A 166 19.14 -8.13 14.97
N SER A 167 18.88 -7.77 13.70
CA SER A 167 19.63 -6.70 13.03
C SER A 167 18.82 -5.41 12.92
N ARG A 168 19.51 -4.27 12.78
CA ARG A 168 18.85 -2.96 12.55
C ARG A 168 18.07 -2.89 11.22
N ASN A 169 18.13 -3.93 10.37
CA ASN A 169 17.39 -4.07 9.11
C ASN A 169 17.54 -2.86 8.18
N VAL A 170 18.75 -2.28 8.19
CA VAL A 170 19.11 -0.96 7.64
C VAL A 170 18.89 -0.90 6.12
N ALA A 171 19.05 -2.02 5.44
CA ALA A 171 19.03 -2.12 3.98
C ALA A 171 17.69 -2.65 3.43
N VAL A 172 16.70 -2.96 4.28
CA VAL A 172 15.36 -3.29 3.82
C VAL A 172 14.65 -2.00 3.39
N PRO A 173 13.98 -1.95 2.24
CA PRO A 173 13.24 -0.76 1.83
C PRO A 173 12.14 -0.37 2.83
N ALA A 174 11.91 0.92 2.95
CA ALA A 174 10.70 1.51 3.52
C ALA A 174 9.97 2.28 2.42
N MET A 175 8.65 2.36 2.54
CA MET A 175 7.78 3.01 1.57
C MET A 175 6.95 4.08 2.27
N VAL A 176 6.99 5.32 1.78
CA VAL A 176 6.12 6.40 2.23
C VAL A 176 5.07 6.67 1.17
N ILE A 177 3.80 6.54 1.53
CA ILE A 177 2.65 6.85 0.66
C ILE A 177 2.05 8.16 1.14
N GLY A 178 2.12 9.20 0.31
CA GLY A 178 1.50 10.50 0.53
C GLY A 178 0.33 10.72 -0.41
N VAL A 179 -0.76 11.32 0.07
CA VAL A 179 -1.88 11.76 -0.76
C VAL A 179 -2.07 13.27 -0.56
N GLY A 180 -2.18 14.00 -1.66
CA GLY A 180 -2.23 15.46 -1.63
C GLY A 180 -2.89 16.08 -2.86
N PRO A 181 -3.09 17.40 -2.85
CA PRO A 181 -3.53 18.12 -4.02
C PRO A 181 -2.45 18.07 -5.12
N ASP A 182 -2.85 18.20 -6.39
CA ASP A 182 -1.87 18.34 -7.47
C ASP A 182 -1.09 19.67 -7.36
N ALA A 183 -1.74 20.72 -6.86
CA ALA A 183 -1.10 21.97 -6.48
C ALA A 183 -0.11 21.74 -5.33
N GLY A 184 1.19 21.91 -5.58
CA GLY A 184 2.26 21.65 -4.60
C GLY A 184 2.94 20.29 -4.73
N ALA A 185 2.30 19.31 -5.41
CA ALA A 185 2.93 18.02 -5.68
C ALA A 185 4.19 18.14 -6.54
N ALA A 186 4.34 19.20 -7.34
CA ALA A 186 5.52 19.43 -8.15
C ALA A 186 6.77 19.72 -7.34
N ALA A 187 6.69 20.78 -6.54
CA ALA A 187 7.77 21.15 -5.66
C ALA A 187 8.11 20.01 -4.68
N ALA A 188 7.10 19.28 -4.20
CA ALA A 188 7.32 18.10 -3.37
C ALA A 188 8.12 17.00 -4.10
N LEU A 189 7.74 16.65 -5.33
CA LEU A 189 8.43 15.62 -6.12
C LEU A 189 9.86 16.04 -6.48
N ASP A 190 10.08 17.29 -6.86
CA ASP A 190 11.42 17.81 -7.17
C ASP A 190 12.32 17.78 -5.94
N GLU A 191 11.83 18.22 -4.78
CA GLU A 191 12.58 18.18 -3.52
C GLU A 191 12.84 16.73 -3.08
N LEU A 192 11.86 15.83 -3.22
CA LEU A 192 12.04 14.40 -2.92
C LEU A 192 13.06 13.73 -3.84
N ALA A 193 13.03 14.04 -5.14
CA ALA A 193 13.98 13.48 -6.11
C ALA A 193 15.42 13.93 -5.81
N GLY A 194 15.58 15.12 -5.22
CA GLY A 194 16.86 15.63 -4.74
C GLY A 194 17.39 14.97 -3.45
N LEU A 195 16.57 14.20 -2.72
CA LEU A 195 17.01 13.53 -1.49
C LEU A 195 17.81 12.26 -1.83
N PRO A 196 19.10 12.14 -1.43
CA PRO A 196 19.90 10.95 -1.72
C PRO A 196 19.34 9.64 -1.10
N ALA A 197 18.49 9.79 -0.09
CA ALA A 197 17.83 8.67 0.58
C ALA A 197 16.63 8.10 -0.20
N VAL A 198 16.09 8.85 -1.16
CA VAL A 198 14.98 8.42 -2.02
C VAL A 198 15.53 7.66 -3.21
N ARG A 199 15.15 6.39 -3.33
CA ARG A 199 15.64 5.46 -4.36
C ARG A 199 14.72 5.39 -5.57
N MET A 200 13.42 5.54 -5.32
CA MET A 200 12.40 5.49 -6.35
C MET A 200 11.21 6.34 -5.93
N LEU A 201 10.62 7.04 -6.89
CA LEU A 201 9.40 7.81 -6.73
C LEU A 201 8.38 7.36 -7.75
N THR A 202 7.15 7.11 -7.30
CA THR A 202 5.99 7.00 -8.17
C THR A 202 4.98 8.09 -7.89
N VAL A 203 4.29 8.53 -8.94
CA VAL A 203 3.12 9.39 -8.85
C VAL A 203 1.96 8.77 -9.61
N GLU A 204 0.79 8.78 -8.99
CA GLU A 204 -0.46 8.29 -9.53
C GLU A 204 -1.57 9.34 -9.35
N ALA A 205 -2.42 9.53 -10.37
CA ALA A 205 -3.67 10.29 -10.20
C ALA A 205 -4.62 9.48 -9.34
N VAL A 206 -5.24 10.12 -8.36
CA VAL A 206 -6.23 9.49 -7.50
C VAL A 206 -7.50 10.33 -7.42
N HIS A 207 -8.64 9.67 -7.27
CA HIS A 207 -9.90 10.33 -6.99
C HIS A 207 -10.07 10.47 -5.48
N LEU A 208 -10.15 11.68 -4.96
CA LEU A 208 -10.36 11.95 -3.54
C LEU A 208 -11.84 11.79 -3.20
N CYS A 209 -12.19 10.75 -2.42
CA CYS A 209 -13.57 10.50 -2.01
C CYS A 209 -13.90 11.12 -0.64
N LYS A 210 -12.96 11.06 0.31
CA LYS A 210 -13.12 11.68 1.65
C LYS A 210 -11.85 12.37 2.10
N LEU A 211 -12.01 13.48 2.80
CA LEU A 211 -10.94 14.24 3.43
C LEU A 211 -11.33 14.60 4.85
N ASP A 212 -10.53 14.16 5.82
CA ASP A 212 -10.78 14.31 7.26
C ASP A 212 -12.22 13.96 7.66
N GLY A 213 -12.72 12.85 7.11
CA GLY A 213 -14.06 12.34 7.35
C GLY A 213 -15.21 13.04 6.63
N ALA A 214 -14.97 14.22 6.05
CA ALA A 214 -15.91 14.87 5.15
C ALA A 214 -15.98 14.13 3.81
N LEU A 215 -17.20 13.91 3.30
CA LEU A 215 -17.44 13.39 1.97
C LEU A 215 -17.10 14.46 0.92
N VAL A 216 -16.16 14.16 0.03
CA VAL A 216 -15.79 15.00 -1.12
C VAL A 216 -16.54 14.54 -2.36
N SER A 217 -16.54 13.22 -2.59
CA SER A 217 -17.24 12.57 -3.70
C SER A 217 -17.38 11.07 -3.44
N VAL A 218 -18.24 10.42 -4.23
CA VAL A 218 -18.28 8.95 -4.30
C VAL A 218 -17.25 8.43 -5.30
N PRO A 219 -16.78 7.18 -5.18
CA PRO A 219 -15.90 6.57 -6.18
C PRO A 219 -16.51 6.67 -7.58
N PRO A 220 -15.76 7.19 -8.57
CA PRO A 220 -16.29 7.40 -9.91
C PRO A 220 -16.52 6.05 -10.57
N ALA A 221 -17.42 6.01 -11.56
CA ALA A 221 -17.42 4.91 -12.52
C ALA A 221 -16.06 4.87 -13.24
N THR A 222 -15.54 3.67 -13.47
CA THR A 222 -14.28 3.47 -14.20
C THR A 222 -14.52 2.54 -15.38
N ALA A 223 -13.78 2.75 -16.46
CA ALA A 223 -13.75 1.85 -17.60
C ALA A 223 -12.86 0.61 -17.34
N THR A 224 -12.06 0.62 -16.28
CA THR A 224 -11.27 -0.54 -15.86
C THR A 224 -12.14 -1.60 -15.19
N PRO A 225 -11.86 -2.89 -15.38
CA PRO A 225 -12.67 -3.95 -14.78
C PRO A 225 -12.58 -3.99 -13.25
N TRP A 226 -11.54 -3.39 -12.68
CA TRP A 226 -11.30 -3.36 -11.24
C TRP A 226 -11.03 -1.94 -10.76
N GLN A 227 -11.29 -1.73 -9.47
CA GLN A 227 -11.11 -0.46 -8.79
C GLN A 227 -10.57 -0.73 -7.39
N LYS A 228 -9.76 0.21 -6.90
CA LYS A 228 -9.18 0.18 -5.57
C LYS A 228 -9.69 1.33 -4.73
N LEU A 229 -9.91 1.07 -3.45
CA LEU A 229 -9.98 2.10 -2.42
C LEU A 229 -8.77 1.98 -1.50
N MET A 230 -8.19 3.12 -1.13
CA MET A 230 -7.24 3.22 -0.03
C MET A 230 -7.85 4.11 1.05
N VAL A 231 -7.99 3.56 2.25
CA VAL A 231 -8.60 4.20 3.42
C VAL A 231 -7.52 4.40 4.47
N HIS A 232 -7.10 5.64 4.65
CA HIS A 232 -6.13 6.02 5.66
C HIS A 232 -6.88 6.49 6.91
N THR A 233 -6.61 5.84 8.05
CA THR A 233 -7.19 6.17 9.37
C THR A 233 -6.10 6.14 10.44
N SER A 234 -6.32 6.70 11.61
CA SER A 234 -5.40 6.51 12.74
C SER A 234 -5.61 5.11 13.37
N ALA A 235 -4.53 4.46 13.79
CA ALA A 235 -4.60 3.20 14.56
C ALA A 235 -5.38 3.35 15.88
N SER A 236 -5.45 4.57 16.43
CA SER A 236 -6.21 4.89 17.64
C SER A 236 -7.65 5.36 17.36
N ALA A 237 -8.05 5.52 16.10
CA ALA A 237 -9.41 5.92 15.75
C ALA A 237 -10.38 4.79 16.10
N LEU A 238 -11.47 5.13 16.79
CA LEU A 238 -12.50 4.19 17.21
C LEU A 238 -13.84 4.52 16.54
N HIS A 239 -14.57 3.48 16.17
CA HIS A 239 -15.99 3.50 15.82
C HIS A 239 -16.71 2.57 16.78
N ASP A 240 -17.63 3.10 17.58
CA ASP A 240 -18.36 2.37 18.62
C ASP A 240 -17.45 1.52 19.54
N GLY A 241 -16.32 2.12 19.97
CA GLY A 241 -15.34 1.47 20.86
C GLY A 241 -14.40 0.48 20.17
N MET A 242 -14.59 0.17 18.89
CA MET A 242 -13.74 -0.72 18.09
C MET A 242 -12.78 0.08 17.20
N PRO A 243 -11.50 -0.33 17.07
CA PRO A 243 -10.58 0.30 16.11
C PRO A 243 -11.15 0.32 14.69
N VAL A 244 -11.15 1.48 14.04
CA VAL A 244 -11.81 1.68 12.73
C VAL A 244 -11.33 0.68 11.69
N HIS A 245 -10.03 0.37 11.63
CA HIS A 245 -9.51 -0.62 10.68
C HIS A 245 -10.08 -2.04 10.91
N ARG A 246 -10.40 -2.40 12.16
CA ARG A 246 -11.05 -3.69 12.47
C ARG A 246 -12.52 -3.67 12.05
N ALA A 247 -13.23 -2.57 12.35
CA ALA A 247 -14.60 -2.38 11.90
C ALA A 247 -14.70 -2.44 10.37
N LEU A 248 -13.77 -1.78 9.67
CA LEU A 248 -13.66 -1.83 8.20
C LEU A 248 -13.50 -3.26 7.70
N VAL A 249 -12.49 -3.99 8.19
CA VAL A 249 -12.24 -5.39 7.76
C VAL A 249 -13.45 -6.28 8.06
N ALA A 250 -14.07 -6.15 9.24
CA ALA A 250 -15.22 -6.97 9.62
C ALA A 250 -16.46 -6.69 8.76
N GLN A 251 -16.80 -5.43 8.53
CA GLN A 251 -18.02 -5.05 7.79
C GLN A 251 -17.84 -5.20 6.28
N LEU A 252 -16.65 -4.88 5.74
CA LEU A 252 -16.36 -5.07 4.31
C LEU A 252 -16.40 -6.54 3.91
N ARG A 253 -16.12 -7.47 4.84
CA ARG A 253 -16.27 -8.92 4.59
C ARG A 253 -17.70 -9.30 4.18
N GLY A 254 -18.71 -8.66 4.77
CA GLY A 254 -20.11 -8.91 4.42
C GLY A 254 -20.51 -8.39 3.03
N VAL A 255 -19.81 -7.37 2.52
CA VAL A 255 -20.09 -6.73 1.23
C VAL A 255 -19.29 -7.37 0.08
N HIS A 256 -18.09 -7.83 0.39
CA HIS A 256 -17.12 -8.24 -0.62
C HIS A 256 -16.92 -9.75 -0.65
N SER A 257 -17.77 -10.48 -1.39
CA SER A 257 -17.69 -11.95 -1.48
C SER A 257 -16.40 -12.49 -2.15
N SER A 258 -15.58 -11.65 -2.78
CA SER A 258 -14.36 -12.07 -3.50
C SER A 258 -13.17 -11.11 -3.38
N ALA A 259 -13.31 -9.95 -2.70
CA ALA A 259 -12.24 -8.95 -2.62
C ALA A 259 -11.05 -9.39 -1.77
N GLY A 260 -9.91 -8.75 -2.03
CA GLY A 260 -8.82 -8.67 -1.06
C GLY A 260 -8.95 -7.38 -0.26
N VAL A 261 -9.18 -7.48 1.05
CA VAL A 261 -9.03 -6.36 1.99
C VAL A 261 -7.77 -6.59 2.81
N THR A 262 -6.86 -5.61 2.79
CA THR A 262 -5.61 -5.68 3.56
C THR A 262 -5.40 -4.37 4.32
N ALA A 263 -5.26 -4.44 5.64
CA ALA A 263 -4.92 -3.32 6.50
C ALA A 263 -3.43 -3.36 6.86
N LEU A 264 -2.71 -2.31 6.48
CA LEU A 264 -1.27 -2.12 6.72
C LEU A 264 -1.07 -1.05 7.80
N ARG A 265 -0.29 -1.34 8.84
CA ARG A 265 0.03 -0.37 9.90
C ARG A 265 1.34 0.34 9.58
N ALA A 266 1.30 1.66 9.52
CA ALA A 266 2.48 2.50 9.40
C ALA A 266 3.27 2.54 10.71
N VAL A 267 4.55 2.91 10.64
CA VAL A 267 5.39 3.20 11.81
C VAL A 267 5.46 4.69 12.12
N TRP A 268 5.10 5.52 11.14
CA TRP A 268 5.11 6.97 11.19
C TRP A 268 4.14 7.51 10.14
N GLY A 269 3.62 8.71 10.34
CA GLY A 269 2.78 9.38 9.35
C GLY A 269 1.94 10.48 9.96
N PHE A 270 1.17 11.17 9.14
CA PHE A 270 0.26 12.25 9.57
C PHE A 270 -1.03 12.21 8.76
N GLN A 271 -2.09 12.79 9.31
CA GLN A 271 -3.38 12.99 8.64
C GLN A 271 -3.97 14.35 9.03
N GLY A 272 -4.31 15.17 8.04
CA GLY A 272 -4.78 16.53 8.28
C GLY A 272 -3.79 17.34 9.13
N GLU A 273 -4.33 18.11 10.07
CA GLU A 273 -3.53 18.91 11.02
C GLU A 273 -2.94 18.10 12.18
N SER A 274 -3.36 16.84 12.35
CA SER A 274 -2.87 15.99 13.44
C SER A 274 -1.36 15.79 13.33
N GLU A 275 -0.65 15.94 14.44
CA GLU A 275 0.80 15.81 14.46
C GLU A 275 1.27 14.43 14.00
N ALA A 276 2.43 14.42 13.34
CA ALA A 276 3.05 13.20 12.89
C ALA A 276 3.54 12.40 14.10
N LEU A 277 2.86 11.29 14.41
CA LEU A 277 3.16 10.50 15.61
C LEU A 277 3.71 9.14 15.21
N GLY A 278 4.93 8.88 15.66
CA GLY A 278 5.63 7.62 15.44
C GLY A 278 5.49 6.63 16.57
N ASP A 279 5.85 5.39 16.24
CA ASP A 279 6.02 4.31 17.21
C ASP A 279 7.34 4.52 17.99
N SER A 280 7.32 5.38 19.00
CA SER A 280 8.38 5.41 20.03
C SER A 280 7.91 4.62 21.24
N VAL A 281 8.76 3.69 21.72
CA VAL A 281 8.50 2.75 22.83
C VAL A 281 7.98 3.43 24.12
N PHE A 282 8.16 4.75 24.25
CA PHE A 282 7.82 5.53 25.43
C PHE A 282 6.61 6.46 25.29
N ARG A 283 5.86 6.45 24.16
CA ARG A 283 4.62 7.24 24.03
C ARG A 283 3.38 6.37 24.21
N LEU A 284 2.61 6.64 25.27
CA LEU A 284 1.26 6.12 25.45
C LEU A 284 0.34 6.74 24.40
N GLY A 285 0.13 6.01 23.30
CA GLY A 285 -0.78 6.39 22.21
C GLY A 285 -0.19 6.08 20.84
N ARG A 286 -0.48 4.91 20.29
CA ARG A 286 -0.11 4.54 18.92
C ARG A 286 -1.04 5.24 17.93
N GLN A 287 -0.76 6.51 17.62
CA GLN A 287 -1.52 7.31 16.65
C GLN A 287 -0.96 7.20 15.22
N VAL A 288 -0.28 6.09 14.91
CA VAL A 288 0.27 5.85 13.56
C VAL A 288 -0.86 5.55 12.57
N PRO A 289 -0.74 5.96 11.30
CA PRO A 289 -1.75 5.63 10.30
C PRO A 289 -1.90 4.12 10.06
N VAL A 290 -3.12 3.69 9.78
CA VAL A 290 -3.47 2.39 9.19
C VAL A 290 -4.07 2.66 7.82
N THR A 291 -3.51 2.00 6.81
CA THR A 291 -4.01 2.05 5.44
C THR A 291 -4.73 0.75 5.13
N THR A 292 -6.05 0.79 5.00
CA THR A 292 -6.89 -0.33 4.54
C THR A 292 -7.07 -0.23 3.03
N ILE A 293 -6.63 -1.25 2.32
CA ILE A 293 -6.68 -1.36 0.86
C ILE A 293 -7.80 -2.34 0.51
N VAL A 294 -8.69 -1.92 -0.38
CA VAL A 294 -9.79 -2.74 -0.91
C VAL A 294 -9.68 -2.76 -2.42
N VAL A 295 -9.67 -3.94 -3.04
CA VAL A 295 -9.70 -4.08 -4.51
C VAL A 295 -10.83 -5.01 -4.90
N ASP A 296 -11.72 -4.54 -5.79
CA ASP A 296 -12.88 -5.30 -6.27
C ASP A 296 -13.42 -4.70 -7.59
N SER A 297 -14.55 -5.22 -8.08
CA SER A 297 -15.29 -4.62 -9.19
C SER A 297 -15.84 -3.22 -8.81
N PRO A 298 -16.03 -2.31 -9.76
CA PRO A 298 -16.56 -0.96 -9.49
C PRO A 298 -17.89 -0.94 -8.73
N GLU A 299 -18.79 -1.89 -9.03
CA GLU A 299 -20.08 -2.03 -8.35
C GLU A 299 -19.89 -2.34 -6.86
N ARG A 300 -18.99 -3.27 -6.55
CA ARG A 300 -18.68 -3.67 -5.18
C ARG A 300 -17.88 -2.62 -4.45
N ILE A 301 -16.98 -1.92 -5.14
CA ILE A 301 -16.29 -0.74 -4.57
C ILE A 301 -17.29 0.34 -4.18
N ARG A 302 -18.33 0.60 -4.98
CA ARG A 302 -19.39 1.55 -4.60
C ARG A 302 -20.16 1.10 -3.35
N ALA A 303 -20.49 -0.18 -3.25
CA ALA A 303 -21.14 -0.74 -2.06
C ALA A 303 -20.24 -0.68 -0.82
N GLY A 304 -18.96 -1.07 -0.95
CA GLY A 304 -17.96 -0.99 0.11
C GLY A 304 -17.67 0.44 0.56
N PHE A 305 -17.73 1.40 -0.37
CA PHE A 305 -17.57 2.81 -0.04
C PHE A 305 -18.66 3.32 0.90
N ALA A 306 -19.92 2.87 0.76
CA ALA A 306 -20.98 3.25 1.70
C ALA A 306 -20.66 2.81 3.14
N VAL A 307 -20.09 1.62 3.31
CA VAL A 307 -19.59 1.13 4.61
C VAL A 307 -18.42 1.99 5.11
N ILE A 308 -17.45 2.27 4.24
CA ILE A 308 -16.30 3.11 4.57
C ILE A 308 -16.75 4.51 4.99
N ASP A 309 -17.69 5.11 4.27
CA ASP A 309 -18.19 6.46 4.53
C ASP A 309 -18.79 6.58 5.94
N ALA A 310 -19.62 5.60 6.32
CA ALA A 310 -20.22 5.50 7.65
C ALA A 310 -19.19 5.27 8.77
N LEU A 311 -18.15 4.47 8.51
CA LEU A 311 -17.10 4.16 9.49
C LEU A 311 -16.04 5.24 9.63
N THR A 312 -15.97 6.20 8.70
CA THR A 312 -14.95 7.26 8.65
C THR A 312 -15.55 8.66 8.75
N THR A 313 -16.68 8.82 9.43
CA THR A 313 -17.39 10.12 9.54
C THR A 313 -16.60 11.20 10.29
N ARG A 314 -15.78 10.83 11.28
CA ARG A 314 -15.01 11.77 12.08
C ARG A 314 -13.62 12.06 11.53
N HIS A 315 -12.94 11.03 11.06
CA HIS A 315 -11.59 11.10 10.51
C HIS A 315 -11.45 10.05 9.41
N GLY A 316 -10.74 10.40 8.35
CA GLY A 316 -10.44 9.48 7.27
C GLY A 316 -10.05 10.21 5.99
N LEU A 317 -9.01 9.70 5.34
CA LEU A 317 -8.64 10.08 3.99
C LEU A 317 -8.89 8.88 3.09
N VAL A 318 -9.81 9.03 2.13
CA VAL A 318 -10.22 7.92 1.26
C VAL A 318 -9.99 8.32 -0.19
N THR A 319 -9.24 7.50 -0.90
CA THR A 319 -9.01 7.65 -2.34
C THR A 319 -9.54 6.46 -3.11
N SER A 320 -9.91 6.70 -4.37
CA SER A 320 -10.25 5.67 -5.35
C SER A 320 -9.37 5.75 -6.58
N GLU A 321 -8.98 4.58 -7.09
CA GLU A 321 -8.07 4.43 -8.23
C GLU A 321 -8.54 3.31 -9.15
N PRO A 322 -8.45 3.46 -10.48
CA PRO A 322 -8.68 2.36 -11.40
C PRO A 322 -7.57 1.32 -11.25
N VAL A 323 -7.93 0.04 -11.29
CA VAL A 323 -6.99 -1.08 -11.32
C VAL A 323 -7.19 -1.79 -12.66
N PRO A 324 -6.29 -1.59 -13.64
CA PRO A 324 -6.48 -2.15 -14.97
C PRO A 324 -6.48 -3.67 -15.02
N ALA A 325 -5.63 -4.30 -14.20
CA ALA A 325 -5.41 -5.74 -14.19
C ALA A 325 -5.33 -6.25 -12.76
N ALA A 326 -6.11 -7.28 -12.47
CA ALA A 326 -6.12 -7.97 -11.20
C ALA A 326 -6.52 -9.43 -11.40
N LEU A 327 -5.93 -10.30 -10.59
CA LEU A 327 -6.15 -11.74 -10.61
C LEU A 327 -6.25 -12.25 -9.18
N TRP A 328 -7.39 -12.86 -8.85
CA TRP A 328 -7.63 -13.56 -7.60
C TRP A 328 -7.37 -15.04 -7.81
N MET A 329 -6.71 -15.65 -6.83
CA MET A 329 -6.39 -17.07 -6.83
C MET A 329 -6.92 -17.68 -5.53
N ASP A 330 -7.60 -18.81 -5.64
CA ASP A 330 -7.94 -19.64 -4.50
C ASP A 330 -8.03 -21.11 -4.90
N SER A 331 -7.10 -21.92 -4.39
CA SER A 331 -7.16 -23.39 -4.50
C SER A 331 -7.39 -23.89 -5.94
N GLY A 332 -6.71 -23.27 -6.91
CA GLY A 332 -6.80 -23.63 -8.34
C GLY A 332 -7.85 -22.86 -9.13
N VAL A 333 -8.77 -22.16 -8.48
CA VAL A 333 -9.71 -21.24 -9.14
C VAL A 333 -9.03 -19.89 -9.34
N ARG A 334 -9.13 -19.37 -10.56
CA ARG A 334 -8.60 -18.06 -10.97
C ARG A 334 -9.75 -17.17 -11.44
N THR A 335 -9.80 -15.93 -10.95
CA THR A 335 -10.80 -14.93 -11.36
C THR A 335 -10.10 -13.64 -11.73
N GLY A 336 -10.40 -13.07 -12.89
CA GLY A 336 -9.71 -11.90 -13.43
C GLY A 336 -8.53 -12.24 -14.34
N VAL A 337 -7.75 -11.23 -14.73
CA VAL A 337 -6.65 -11.36 -15.70
C VAL A 337 -5.56 -10.31 -15.41
N LEU A 338 -4.29 -10.72 -15.48
CA LEU A 338 -3.11 -9.84 -15.44
C LEU A 338 -2.63 -9.50 -16.86
N ARG A 339 -3.41 -8.70 -17.60
CA ARG A 339 -2.94 -8.13 -18.88
C ARG A 339 -2.22 -6.81 -18.62
N THR A 340 -1.14 -6.57 -19.36
CA THR A 340 -0.47 -5.26 -19.32
C THR A 340 -1.48 -4.17 -19.68
N PRO A 341 -1.60 -3.13 -18.85
CA PRO A 341 -2.63 -2.11 -19.02
C PRO A 341 -2.49 -1.28 -20.28
#